data_AF-A0A7C3XNB5-F1
#
_entry.id   AF-A0A7C3XNB5-F1
#
_cell.length_a   1.000
_cell.length_b   1.000
_cell.length_c   1.000
_cell.angle_alpha   90.00
_cell.angle_beta   90.00
_cell.angle_gamma   90.00
#
_symmetry.space_group_name_H-M   'P 1'
#
loop_
_entity.id
_entity.type
_entity.pdbx_description
1 polymer ?
#
loop_
_entity_poly.entity_id
_entity_poly.type
_entity_poly.pdbx_seq_one_letter_code
_entity_poly.pdbx_strand_id
1 'polypeptide(L)'
;MTHLWSHIAAAAGMPLDAERIQRLERYLAMMLEAGRRVNLTAIRDIDAARLHHIADSLTLLRFIPADAALLADVGSGGGVPGIPLAIARPGLRVVL
;
A
#
# COMPACT_ATOMS: atom_id res chain seq x y z
N MET A 1 11.39 -9.53 11.62
CA MET A 1 10.67 -10.32 10.61
C MET A 1 10.65 -9.51 9.32
N THR A 2 11.28 -10.00 8.27
CA THR A 2 11.32 -9.28 6.99
C THR A 2 9.95 -9.34 6.35
N HIS A 3 9.29 -8.20 6.19
CA HIS A 3 7.97 -8.16 5.56
C HIS A 3 8.07 -8.63 4.11
N LEU A 4 7.17 -9.51 3.66
CA LEU A 4 7.13 -10.01 2.28
C LEU A 4 7.13 -8.85 1.26
N TRP A 5 6.37 -7.79 1.56
CA TRP A 5 6.25 -6.63 0.68
C TRP A 5 7.52 -5.78 0.56
N SER A 6 8.45 -5.86 1.52
CA SER A 6 9.75 -5.20 1.39
C SER A 6 10.55 -5.79 0.23
N HIS A 7 10.47 -7.11 0.03
CA HIS A 7 11.13 -7.77 -1.11
C HIS A 7 10.45 -7.41 -2.44
N ILE A 8 9.12 -7.34 -2.45
CA ILE A 8 8.34 -6.95 -3.65
C ILE A 8 8.73 -5.54 -4.10
N ALA A 9 8.75 -4.59 -3.17
CA ALA A 9 9.11 -3.21 -3.47
C ALA A 9 10.57 -3.07 -3.91
N ALA A 10 11.50 -3.77 -3.25
CA ALA A 10 12.91 -3.80 -3.65
C ALA A 10 13.09 -4.39 -5.07
N ALA A 11 12.39 -5.47 -5.40
CA ALA A 11 12.41 -6.07 -6.74
C ALA A 11 11.85 -5.13 -7.83
N ALA A 12 10.98 -4.18 -7.46
CA ALA A 12 10.49 -3.11 -8.33
C ALA A 12 11.41 -1.87 -8.36
N GLY A 13 12.59 -1.92 -7.75
CA GLY A 13 13.53 -0.79 -7.68
C GLY A 13 13.15 0.27 -6.64
N MET A 14 12.23 -0.02 -5.72
CA MET A 14 11.71 0.88 -4.69
C MET A 14 11.94 0.31 -3.29
N PRO A 15 13.20 0.17 -2.83
CA PRO A 15 13.47 -0.34 -1.48
C PRO A 15 12.81 0.54 -0.41
N LEU A 16 12.20 -0.10 0.57
CA LEU A 16 11.50 0.58 1.67
C LEU A 16 12.44 0.73 2.86
N ASP A 17 12.60 1.97 3.33
CA ASP A 17 13.23 2.26 4.61
C ASP A 17 12.26 1.97 5.79
N ALA A 18 12.79 2.10 7.01
CA ALA A 18 12.02 1.86 8.23
C ALA A 18 10.81 2.80 8.35
N GLU A 19 10.91 4.04 7.89
CA GLU A 19 9.83 5.01 7.98
C GLU A 19 8.66 4.61 7.08
N ARG A 20 8.93 4.23 5.83
CA ARG A 20 7.91 3.75 4.88
C ARG A 20 7.25 2.48 5.36
N ILE A 21 8.02 1.54 5.91
CA ILE A 21 7.47 0.32 6.52
C ILE A 21 6.51 0.68 7.66
N GLN A 22 6.90 1.58 8.56
CA GLN A 22 6.02 2.03 9.64
C GLN A 22 4.78 2.77 9.15
N ARG A 23 4.88 3.55 8.06
CA ARG A 23 3.72 4.22 7.46
C ARG A 23 2.72 3.22 6.89
N LEU A 24 3.19 2.16 6.25
CA LEU A 24 2.32 1.07 5.74
C LEU A 24 1.63 0.35 6.89
N GLU A 25 2.35 0.02 7.97
CA GLU A 25 1.78 -0.63 9.16
C GLU A 25 0.73 0.27 9.85
N ARG A 26 1.02 1.58 10.01
CA ARG A 26 0.06 2.54 10.57
C ARG A 26 -1.19 2.68 9.69
N TYR A 27 -1.02 2.76 8.37
CA TYR A 27 -2.12 2.80 7.43
C TYR A 27 -3.03 1.57 7.59
N LEU A 28 -2.44 0.37 7.67
CA LEU A 28 -3.18 -0.87 7.83
C LEU A 28 -3.96 -0.90 9.16
N ALA A 29 -3.35 -0.45 10.25
CA ALA A 29 -4.01 -0.36 11.55
C ALA A 29 -5.23 0.59 11.51
N MET A 30 -5.07 1.77 10.87
CA MET A 30 -6.17 2.71 10.68
C MET A 30 -7.29 2.15 9.80
N MET A 31 -6.94 1.45 8.72
CA MET A 31 -7.92 0.80 7.84
C MET A 31 -8.75 -0.24 8.59
N LEU A 32 -8.11 -1.11 9.38
CA LEU A 32 -8.81 -2.15 10.12
C LEU A 32 -9.72 -1.55 11.20
N GLU A 33 -9.24 -0.53 11.93
CA GLU A 33 -10.06 0.18 12.91
C GLU A 33 -11.27 0.88 12.27
N ALA A 34 -11.09 1.53 11.12
CA ALA A 34 -12.19 2.09 10.35
C ALA A 34 -13.15 1.00 9.85
N GLY A 35 -12.61 -0.12 9.38
CA GLY A 35 -13.37 -1.27 8.90
C GLY A 35 -14.32 -1.86 9.94
N ARG A 36 -13.97 -1.81 11.23
CA ARG A 36 -14.85 -2.22 12.34
C ARG A 36 -16.10 -1.36 12.47
N ARG A 37 -16.07 -0.11 12.01
CA ARG A 37 -17.17 0.86 12.16
C ARG A 37 -18.08 0.93 10.94
N VAL A 38 -17.54 0.74 9.73
CA VAL A 38 -18.27 1.00 8.48
C VAL A 38 -18.21 -0.14 7.45
N ASN A 39 -17.77 -1.35 7.83
CA ASN A 39 -17.63 -2.51 6.94
C ASN A 39 -16.78 -2.24 5.69
N LEU A 40 -15.64 -1.57 5.87
CA LEU A 40 -14.74 -1.10 4.81
C LEU A 40 -14.05 -2.25 4.03
N THR A 41 -13.84 -3.38 4.69
CA THR A 41 -13.29 -4.60 4.10
C THR A 41 -13.79 -5.82 4.87
N ALA A 42 -13.97 -6.96 4.16
CA ALA A 42 -14.27 -8.23 4.80
C ALA A 42 -13.06 -8.81 5.56
N ILE A 43 -11.85 -8.31 5.28
CA ILE A 43 -10.61 -8.77 5.90
C ILE A 43 -10.45 -8.12 7.27
N ARG A 44 -10.42 -8.94 8.33
CA ARG A 44 -10.27 -8.49 9.72
C ARG A 44 -8.98 -8.94 10.38
N ASP A 45 -8.30 -9.90 9.75
CA ASP A 45 -7.01 -10.41 10.20
C ASP A 45 -5.86 -9.53 9.66
N ILE A 46 -4.91 -9.22 10.53
CA ILE A 46 -3.80 -8.30 10.21
C ILE A 46 -2.85 -8.90 9.18
N ASP A 47 -2.60 -10.21 9.24
CA ASP A 47 -1.66 -10.86 8.32
C ASP A 47 -2.26 -11.05 6.93
N ALA A 48 -3.57 -11.36 6.86
CA ALA A 48 -4.32 -11.29 5.62
C ALA A 48 -4.36 -9.87 5.04
N ALA A 49 -4.59 -8.84 5.86
CA ALA A 49 -4.63 -7.45 5.41
C ALA A 49 -3.27 -6.98 4.87
N ARG A 50 -2.19 -7.40 5.53
CA ARG A 50 -0.81 -7.23 5.08
C ARG A 50 -0.56 -7.82 3.69
N LEU A 51 -1.05 -9.02 3.43
CA LEU A 51 -0.90 -9.68 2.13
C LEU A 51 -1.78 -9.01 1.06
N HIS A 52 -3.09 -8.89 1.32
CA HIS A 52 -4.08 -8.50 0.33
C HIS A 52 -4.16 -6.99 0.08
N HIS A 53 -3.78 -6.14 1.04
CA HIS A 53 -3.85 -4.68 0.86
C HIS A 53 -2.48 -4.06 0.65
N ILE A 54 -1.43 -4.54 1.33
CA ILE A 54 -0.08 -3.99 1.16
C ILE A 54 0.68 -4.72 0.06
N ALA A 55 0.96 -6.02 0.25
CA ALA A 55 1.83 -6.76 -0.66
C ALA A 55 1.26 -6.77 -2.09
N ASP A 56 -0.04 -7.03 -2.25
CA ASP A 56 -0.72 -7.00 -3.54
C ASP A 56 -0.60 -5.63 -4.23
N SER A 57 -0.89 -4.53 -3.52
CA SER A 57 -0.73 -3.16 -4.06
C SER A 57 0.70 -2.88 -4.51
N LEU A 58 1.72 -3.31 -3.76
CA LEU A 58 3.11 -3.07 -4.13
C LEU A 58 3.56 -3.88 -5.35
N THR A 59 2.84 -4.94 -5.74
CA THR A 59 3.12 -5.62 -7.01
C THR A 59 2.93 -4.70 -8.21
N LEU A 60 2.09 -3.66 -8.09
CA LEU A 60 1.82 -2.71 -9.16
C LEU A 60 3.01 -1.79 -9.47
N LEU A 61 3.95 -1.60 -8.53
CA LEU A 61 5.09 -0.69 -8.69
C LEU A 61 5.88 -0.94 -9.99
N ARG A 62 6.03 -2.21 -10.38
CA ARG A 62 6.78 -2.60 -11.58
C ARG A 62 6.10 -2.21 -12.90
N PHE A 63 4.81 -1.90 -12.86
CA PHE A 63 4.02 -1.55 -14.03
C PHE A 63 3.81 -0.04 -14.16
N ILE A 64 4.16 0.73 -13.13
CA ILE A 64 4.06 2.20 -13.16
C ILE A 64 5.33 2.73 -13.83
N PRO A 65 5.22 3.48 -14.96
CA PRO A 65 6.39 4.05 -15.64
C PRO A 65 7.30 4.85 -14.70
N ALA A 66 8.61 4.78 -14.90
CA ALA A 66 9.58 5.45 -14.02
C ALA A 66 9.43 6.98 -14.03
N ASP A 67 8.95 7.54 -15.13
CA ASP A 67 8.67 8.97 -15.35
C ASP A 67 7.25 9.39 -14.96
N ALA A 68 6.40 8.46 -14.53
CA ALA A 68 5.05 8.77 -14.05
C ALA A 68 5.11 9.72 -12.83
N ALA A 69 4.47 10.87 -12.95
CA ALA A 69 4.37 11.88 -11.90
C ALA A 69 2.99 11.92 -11.22
N LEU A 70 1.95 11.42 -11.90
CA LEU A 70 0.57 11.42 -11.42
C LEU A 70 -0.06 10.05 -11.68
N LEU A 71 -0.74 9.52 -10.66
CA LEU A 71 -1.57 8.32 -10.74
C LEU A 71 -2.94 8.63 -10.15
N ALA A 72 -4.00 8.26 -10.85
CA ALA A 72 -5.36 8.31 -10.34
C ALA A 72 -5.82 6.89 -9.98
N ASP A 73 -6.29 6.70 -8.75
CA ASP A 73 -6.87 5.47 -8.24
C ASP A 73 -8.39 5.65 -8.16
N VAL A 74 -9.14 4.97 -9.04
CA VAL A 74 -10.57 5.17 -9.19
C VAL A 74 -11.31 4.05 -8.46
N GLY A 75 -12.08 4.41 -7.44
CA GLY A 75 -12.82 3.44 -6.61
C GLY A 75 -12.00 2.85 -5.46
N SER A 76 -11.01 3.63 -4.98
CA SER A 76 -9.98 3.21 -4.02
C SER A 76 -10.49 2.73 -2.65
N GLY A 77 -11.74 3.03 -2.27
CA GLY A 77 -12.36 2.55 -1.04
C GLY A 77 -11.54 2.91 0.21
N GLY A 78 -10.92 1.91 0.85
CA GLY A 78 -9.96 2.13 1.94
C GLY A 78 -8.61 2.75 1.51
N GLY A 79 -8.54 3.34 0.32
CA GLY A 79 -7.33 3.88 -0.29
C GLY A 79 -6.39 2.82 -0.88
N VAL A 80 -6.91 1.66 -1.27
CA VAL A 80 -6.14 0.57 -1.89
C VAL A 80 -6.43 0.58 -3.39
N PRO A 81 -5.40 0.53 -4.27
CA PRO A 81 -3.96 0.43 -3.97
C PRO A 81 -3.24 1.78 -3.77
N GLY A 82 -3.93 2.92 -3.90
CA GLY A 82 -3.31 4.24 -4.03
C GLY A 82 -2.45 4.69 -2.85
N ILE A 83 -2.88 4.49 -1.61
CA ILE A 83 -2.12 4.88 -0.41
C ILE A 83 -0.84 4.04 -0.25
N PRO A 84 -0.88 2.69 -0.34
CA PRO A 84 0.34 1.88 -0.39
C PRO A 84 1.34 2.34 -1.45
N LEU A 85 0.86 2.64 -2.66
CA LEU A 85 1.70 3.12 -3.75
C LEU A 85 2.32 4.49 -3.47
N ALA A 86 1.55 5.43 -2.92
CA ALA A 86 2.05 6.76 -2.53
C ALA A 86 3.14 6.67 -1.44
N ILE A 87 3.00 5.73 -0.49
CA ILE A 87 4.01 5.51 0.55
C ILE A 87 5.29 4.89 -0.03
N ALA A 88 5.15 3.91 -0.92
CA ALA A 88 6.30 3.22 -1.50
C ALA A 88 7.06 4.08 -2.53
N ARG A 89 6.36 4.97 -3.25
CA ARG A 89 6.93 5.85 -4.28
C ARG A 89 6.61 7.33 -3.99
N PRO A 90 7.37 8.00 -3.11
CA PRO A 90 7.06 9.35 -2.66
C PRO A 90 7.07 10.43 -3.75
N GLY A 91 7.76 10.20 -4.88
CA GLY A 91 7.74 11.10 -6.04
C GLY A 91 6.50 10.97 -6.94
N LEU A 92 5.64 9.97 -6.69
CA LEU A 92 4.41 9.77 -7.42
C LEU A 92 3.26 10.47 -6.69
N ARG A 93 2.66 11.49 -7.31
CA ARG A 93 1.42 12.06 -6.80
C ARG A 93 0.28 11.08 -7.07
N VAL A 94 -0.38 10.63 -6.01
CA VAL A 94 -1.56 9.76 -6.12
C VAL A 94 -2.81 10.55 -5.77
N VAL A 95 -3.82 10.47 -6.63
CA VAL A 95 -5.18 10.99 -6.42
C VAL A 95 -6.10 9.79 -6.22
N LEU A 96 -6.92 9.81 -5.17
CA LEU A 96 -7.80 8.71 -4.73
C LEU A 96 -9.26 8.92 -5.09
#